data_AF-A0A7D5R5N7-F1
#
_entry.id   AF-A0A7D5R5N7-F1
#
_cell.length_a   1.000
_cell.length_b   1.000
_cell.length_c   1.000
_cell.angle_alpha   90.00
_cell.angle_beta   90.00
_cell.angle_gamma   90.00
#
_symmetry.space_group_name_H-M   'P 1'
#
loop_
_entity.id
_entity.type
_entity.pdbx_description
1 polymer ?
#
loop_
_entity_poly.entity_id
_entity_poly.type
_entity_poly.pdbx_seq_one_letter_code
_entity_poly.pdbx_strand_id
1 'polypeptide(L)' 'MEMFSTLSNFIAGQEWMMIIIPIIILAVIGFIAVIKSISKRVPIGDKKRLDLLKDRLAKGEITKEEYDKLKGEFE' A
#
# COMPACT_ATOMS: atom_id res chain seq x y z
N MET A 1 -35.00 35.64 12.44
CA MET A 1 -34.76 34.61 13.47
C MET A 1 -34.14 33.33 12.89
N GLU A 2 -34.44 32.95 11.64
CA GLU A 2 -33.86 31.79 10.91
C GLU A 2 -32.31 31.78 10.77
N MET A 3 -31.68 32.95 10.70
CA MET A 3 -30.22 33.07 10.49
C MET A 3 -29.41 32.71 11.74
N PHE A 4 -29.96 32.95 12.93
CA PHE A 4 -29.29 32.62 14.19
C PHE A 4 -29.37 31.13 14.51
N SER A 5 -30.45 30.44 14.09
CA SER A 5 -30.58 28.99 14.29
C SER A 5 -29.64 28.19 13.38
N THR A 6 -29.47 28.59 12.12
CA THR A 6 -28.50 27.98 11.19
C THR A 6 -27.05 28.15 11.66
N LEU A 7 -26.69 29.30 12.22
CA LEU A 7 -25.38 29.51 12.86
C LEU A 7 -25.21 28.64 14.12
N SER A 8 -26.24 28.50 14.95
CA SER A 8 -26.17 27.65 16.16
C SER A 8 -26.03 26.16 15.85
N ASN A 9 -26.70 25.65 14.82
CA ASN A 9 -26.58 24.26 14.38
C ASN A 9 -25.23 23.99 13.69
N PHE A 10 -24.69 24.98 12.99
CA PHE A 10 -23.34 24.92 12.42
C PHE A 10 -22.27 24.87 13.53
N ILE A 11 -22.41 25.67 14.59
CA ILE A 11 -21.50 25.70 15.75
C ILE A 11 -21.67 24.45 16.63
N ALA A 12 -22.89 23.98 16.87
CA ALA A 12 -23.14 22.74 17.62
C ALA A 12 -22.67 21.49 16.86
N GLY A 13 -22.75 21.48 15.53
CA GLY A 13 -22.13 20.46 14.67
C GLY A 13 -20.61 20.58 14.59
N GLN A 14 -20.05 21.78 14.78
CA GLN A 14 -18.61 22.04 14.77
C GLN A 14 -17.87 21.38 15.95
N GLU A 15 -18.48 21.31 17.14
CA GLU A 15 -17.89 20.67 18.33
C GLU A 15 -17.60 19.18 18.08
N TRP A 16 -18.55 18.45 17.47
CA TRP A 16 -18.36 17.04 17.10
C TRP A 16 -17.40 16.87 15.91
N MET A 17 -17.42 17.82 14.98
CA MET A 17 -16.55 17.82 13.80
C MET A 17 -15.06 18.04 14.17
N MET A 18 -14.77 18.83 15.21
CA MET A 18 -13.41 19.00 15.74
C MET A 18 -12.81 17.71 16.33
N ILE A 19 -13.64 16.78 16.82
CA ILE A 19 -13.20 15.49 17.38
C ILE A 19 -13.08 14.42 16.28
N ILE A 20 -13.99 14.42 15.31
CA ILE A 20 -14.03 13.43 14.23
C ILE A 20 -12.88 13.62 13.22
N ILE A 21 -12.55 14.87 12.87
CA ILE A 21 -11.48 15.19 11.92
C ILE A 21 -10.12 14.58 12.32
N PRO A 22 -9.59 14.75 13.55
CA PRO A 22 -8.30 14.18 13.92
C PRO A 22 -8.33 12.64 13.95
N ILE A 23 -9.47 12.02 14.30
CA ILE A 23 -9.62 10.55 14.27
C ILE A 23 -9.49 10.02 12.84
N ILE A 24 -10.14 10.68 11.87
CA ILE A 24 -10.04 10.31 10.45
C ILE A 24 -8.61 10.50 9.94
N ILE A 25 -7.95 11.61 10.30
CA ILE A 25 -6.56 11.88 9.91
C ILE A 25 -5.62 10.78 10.46
N LEU A 26 -5.76 10.43 11.74
CA LEU A 26 -4.97 9.36 12.36
C LEU A 26 -5.25 7.99 11.72
N ALA A 27 -6.50 7.69 11.39
CA ALA A 27 -6.87 6.46 10.70
C ALA A 27 -6.23 6.37 9.30
N VAL A 28 -6.24 7.47 8.53
CA VAL A 28 -5.61 7.53 7.20
C VAL A 28 -4.09 7.37 7.29
N ILE A 29 -3.43 8.07 8.23
CA ILE A 29 -1.98 7.94 8.44
C ILE A 29 -1.63 6.50 8.85
N GLY A 30 -2.37 5.92 9.79
CA GLY A 30 -2.19 4.54 10.23
C GLY A 30 -2.40 3.54 9.08
N PHE A 31 -3.43 3.72 8.27
CA PHE A 31 -3.73 2.87 7.12
C PHE A 31 -2.62 2.94 6.05
N ILE A 32 -2.13 4.13 5.72
CA ILE A 32 -1.01 4.32 4.79
C ILE A 32 0.27 3.69 5.36
N ALA A 33 0.54 3.83 6.65
CA ALA A 33 1.70 3.22 7.30
C ALA A 33 1.64 1.68 7.27
N VAL A 34 0.46 1.09 7.48
CA VAL A 34 0.22 -0.36 7.38
C VAL A 34 0.42 -0.84 5.94
N ILE A 35 -0.20 -0.20 4.95
CA ILE A 35 -0.02 -0.56 3.53
C ILE A 35 1.44 -0.43 3.11
N LYS A 36 2.13 0.64 3.53
CA LYS A 36 3.54 0.86 3.21
C LYS A 36 4.44 -0.17 3.90
N SER A 37 4.10 -0.63 5.12
CA SER A 37 4.79 -1.71 5.81
C SER A 37 4.58 -3.07 5.14
N ILE A 38 3.37 -3.34 4.64
CA ILE A 38 3.06 -4.55 3.85
C ILE A 38 3.77 -4.51 2.50
N SER A 39 3.78 -3.36 1.83
CA SER A 39 4.45 -3.20 0.53
C SER A 39 5.98 -3.18 0.64
N LYS A 40 6.56 -2.75 1.78
CA LYS A 40 7.99 -2.89 2.08
C LYS A 40 8.40 -4.34 2.38
N ARG A 41 7.44 -5.26 2.55
CA ARG A 41 7.68 -6.70 2.76
C ARG A 41 7.47 -7.55 1.51
N VAL A 42 7.51 -6.96 0.33
CA VAL A 42 8.00 -7.70 -0.83
C VAL A 42 9.28 -7.03 -1.30
N PRO A 43 10.41 -7.22 -0.58
CA PRO A 43 11.63 -7.41 -1.34
C PRO A 43 11.25 -8.53 -2.31
N ILE A 44 11.32 -8.26 -3.61
CA ILE A 44 11.40 -9.35 -4.58
C ILE A 44 12.77 -9.97 -4.29
N GLY A 45 12.84 -10.71 -3.18
CA GLY A 45 14.03 -11.38 -2.73
C GLY A 45 14.39 -12.38 -3.80
N ASP A 46 15.66 -12.75 -3.83
CA ASP A 46 16.22 -13.53 -4.92
C ASP A 46 15.44 -14.84 -5.16
N LYS A 47 14.80 -15.39 -4.12
CA LYS A 47 13.82 -16.49 -4.22
C LYS A 47 12.65 -16.20 -5.17
N LYS A 48 12.00 -15.04 -5.07
CA LYS A 48 10.87 -14.66 -5.93
C LYS A 48 11.32 -14.31 -7.35
N ARG A 49 12.55 -13.81 -7.52
CA ARG A 49 13.17 -13.59 -8.84
C ARG A 49 13.46 -14.92 -9.53
N LEU A 50 14.04 -15.87 -8.81
CA LEU A 50 14.35 -17.20 -9.31
C LEU A 50 13.10 -17.98 -9.67
N ASP A 51 12.04 -17.88 -8.85
CA ASP A 51 10.74 -18.49 -9.18
C ASP A 51 10.12 -17.88 -10.44
N LEU A 52 10.26 -16.57 -10.65
CA LEU A 52 9.81 -15.91 -11.87
C LEU A 52 10.61 -16.37 -13.10
N LEU A 53 11.92 -16.57 -12.96
CA LEU A 53 12.78 -17.11 -14.02
C LEU A 53 12.40 -18.57 -14.37
N LYS A 54 12.10 -19.41 -13.37
CA LYS A 54 11.62 -20.79 -13.60
C LYS A 54 10.29 -20.80 -14.34
N ASP A 55 9.38 -19.90 -13.98
CA ASP A 55 8.06 -19.79 -14.60
C ASP A 55 8.17 -19.41 -16.08
N ARG A 56 9.12 -18.51 -16.42
CA ARG A 56 9.42 -18.12 -17.81
C ARG A 56 10.08 -19.25 -18.60
N LEU A 57 10.98 -20.03 -17.97
CA LEU A 57 11.59 -21.21 -18.59
C LEU A 57 10.53 -22.28 -18.91
N ALA A 58 9.58 -22.50 -18.01
CA ALA A 58 8.47 -23.44 -18.21
C ALA A 58 7.52 -23.00 -19.33
N LYS A 59 7.32 -21.68 -19.48
CA LYS A 59 6.55 -21.08 -20.59
C LYS A 59 7.32 -21.08 -21.92
N GLY A 60 8.62 -21.35 -21.90
CA GLY A 60 9.48 -21.27 -23.09
C GLY A 60 9.80 -19.83 -23.53
N GLU A 61 9.57 -18.84 -22.65
CA GLU A 61 9.88 -17.42 -22.92
C GLU A 61 11.39 -17.13 -22.84
N ILE A 62 12.14 -17.99 -22.14
CA ILE A 62 13.60 -17.97 -22.05
C ILE A 62 14.15 -19.37 -22.30
N THR A 63 15.37 -19.43 -22.80
CA THR A 63 16.11 -20.69 -22.98
C THR A 63 16.77 -21.15 -21.68
N LYS A 64 17.16 -22.42 -21.63
CA LYS A 64 17.89 -22.99 -20.48
C LYS A 64 19.22 -22.27 -20.23
N GLU A 65 19.89 -21.84 -21.30
CA GLU A 65 21.17 -21.10 -21.23
C GLU A 65 20.99 -19.71 -20.62
N GLU A 66 19.91 -19.01 -20.98
CA GLU A 66 19.57 -17.71 -20.39
C GLU A 66 19.17 -17.86 -18.92
N TYR A 67 18.42 -18.91 -18.59
CA TYR A 67 18.07 -19.23 -17.20
C TYR A 67 19.33 -19.49 -16.35
N ASP A 68 20.28 -20.29 -16.83
CA ASP A 68 21.50 -20.62 -16.07
C ASP A 68 22.41 -19.40 -15.87
N LYS A 69 22.52 -18.51 -16.86
CA LYS A 69 23.26 -17.24 -16.72
C LYS A 69 22.63 -16.33 -15.66
N LEU A 70 21.32 -16.13 -15.74
CA LEU A 70 20.59 -15.26 -14.81
C LEU A 70 20.56 -15.86 -13.41
N LYS A 71 20.43 -17.19 -13.28
CA LYS A 71 20.48 -17.87 -11.99
C LYS A 71 21.80 -17.61 -11.27
N GLY A 72 22.94 -17.63 -11.98
CA GLY A 72 24.26 -17.36 -11.40
C GLY A 72 24.47 -15.92 -10.93
N GLU A 73 23.65 -14.97 -11.34
CA GLU A 73 23.68 -13.58 -10.83
C GLU A 73 22.92 -13.39 -9.51
N PHE A 74 22.03 -14.35 -9.15
CA PHE A 74 21.18 -14.30 -7.97
C PHE A 74 21.57 -15.32 -6.88
N GLU A 75 22.63 -16.10 -7.11
CA GLU A 75 23.19 -17.12 -6.21
C GLU A 75 24.45 -16.58 -5.51
#